data_AF-A0A9E4HFB9-F1
#
_entry.id   AF-A0A9E4HFB9-F1
#
_cell.length_a   1.000
_cell.length_b   1.000
_cell.length_c   1.000
_cell.angle_alpha   90.00
_cell.angle_beta   90.00
_cell.angle_gamma   90.00
#
_symmetry.space_group_name_H-M   'P 1'
#
loop_
_entity.id
_entity.type
_entity.pdbx_description
1 polymer ?
#
loop_
_entity_poly.entity_id
_entity_poly.type
_entity_poly.pdbx_seq_one_letter_code
_entity_poly.pdbx_strand_id
1 'polypeptide(L)'
;MLKKNLLFIFSILSGFIIAFSVTGCSDDDPVNTGNNTPNVLAAGTRGQDRTLSADSTYTLTGFYLVEPGTTLTIPAGTVIKGSPGSAIIATRGDGTLPSGQIIAEGTSDNPVVFTSDRPEGSRDRGNWGGIVMSGLSDLNVPGGFGVGEGGVGEYGYGGILSSPKMDDNSGRLRYCRIEYGGTRIAADNEINGLTLNAVGNGTTIEYVQTHMIADDGFEWFGGTVNAKYLVSSGNDDDAFDMDLGFNGDCQYLFVMQADDKADRGFEVNNDGDGSDNEPYTSARVANVTIIGGDDTKNDGFYLRGNNRLKIWNAVVTNVRYAVAVDADNTNQNAVKGDLFVKNSLLNGSTNSYITRTKVDGKNTFIDAIYQAVADSDWHNTIGDPQLRSTNFEDPDPRPQNGAAKGIGTPPSGLEPANYAGAFDPDASSLWIAGWTNFKKN
;
A
#
# COMPACT_ATOMS: atom_id res chain seq x y z
N MET A 1 7.20 84.02 46.06
CA MET A 1 7.77 84.85 47.15
C MET A 1 8.77 83.99 47.91
N LEU A 2 10.03 84.43 48.01
CA LEU A 2 11.17 83.87 48.75
C LEU A 2 11.74 82.51 48.26
N LYS A 3 12.93 82.51 47.62
CA LYS A 3 14.31 82.44 48.21
C LYS A 3 14.64 80.98 48.58
N LYS A 4 15.73 80.33 48.13
CA LYS A 4 17.12 80.78 48.00
C LYS A 4 17.94 79.74 47.22
N ASN A 5 18.87 80.23 46.41
CA ASN A 5 20.03 79.51 45.89
C ASN A 5 21.00 79.09 47.01
N LEU A 6 21.72 77.98 46.80
CA LEU A 6 23.09 77.84 47.30
C LEU A 6 23.95 77.10 46.26
N LEU A 7 24.89 77.84 45.68
CA LEU A 7 26.09 77.37 44.99
C LEU A 7 27.06 76.75 46.05
N PHE A 8 28.12 75.98 45.79
CA PHE A 8 29.31 76.22 44.95
C PHE A 8 30.32 75.09 45.35
N ILE A 9 31.00 74.35 44.45
CA ILE A 9 32.44 74.44 44.07
C ILE A 9 32.82 72.98 43.68
N PHE A 10 33.12 72.61 42.43
CA PHE A 10 34.34 72.78 41.61
C PHE A 10 35.65 72.18 42.15
N SER A 11 36.09 71.08 41.53
CA SER A 11 37.51 70.79 41.31
C SER A 11 37.70 69.99 40.01
N ILE A 12 38.65 70.45 39.22
CA ILE A 12 38.95 70.22 37.81
C ILE A 12 40.16 69.27 37.66
N LEU A 13 40.36 68.78 36.42
CA LEU A 13 41.60 68.25 35.80
C LEU A 13 41.77 66.72 35.92
N SER A 14 42.12 65.93 34.89
CA SER A 14 42.74 66.19 33.57
C SER A 14 42.50 64.94 32.71
N GLY A 15 42.39 65.08 31.40
CA GLY A 15 42.11 63.97 30.49
C GLY A 15 43.30 63.07 30.17
N PHE A 16 42.99 61.93 29.57
CA PHE A 16 43.79 61.29 28.52
C PHE A 16 42.85 60.53 27.60
N ILE A 17 42.85 60.91 26.33
CA ILE A 17 42.21 60.15 25.24
C ILE A 17 43.17 59.02 24.89
N ILE A 18 42.70 57.77 25.00
CA ILE A 18 43.29 56.62 24.31
C ILE A 18 42.14 55.99 23.53
N ALA A 19 42.23 56.09 22.20
CA ALA A 19 41.37 55.34 21.30
C ALA A 19 41.78 53.86 21.36
N PHE A 20 40.90 53.02 21.90
CA PHE A 20 40.91 51.57 21.66
C PHE A 20 39.64 51.23 20.89
N SER A 21 39.82 50.78 19.65
CA SER A 21 38.80 50.12 18.87
C SER A 21 38.50 48.76 19.50
N VAL A 22 37.30 48.62 20.06
CA VAL A 22 36.71 47.32 20.40
C VAL A 22 35.44 47.16 19.58
N THR A 23 35.54 46.36 18.52
CA THR A 23 34.44 45.70 17.85
C THR A 23 33.83 44.69 18.81
N GLY A 24 32.63 44.98 19.31
CA GLY A 24 31.75 44.01 19.95
C GLY A 24 30.44 43.99 19.19
N CYS A 25 30.23 42.94 18.39
CA CYS A 25 28.96 42.69 17.70
C CYS A 25 27.83 42.54 18.72
N SER A 26 26.77 43.29 18.51
CA SER A 26 25.44 43.02 19.04
C SER A 26 24.81 41.91 18.19
N ASP A 27 24.80 40.69 18.70
CA ASP A 27 23.95 39.64 18.14
C ASP A 27 22.56 39.77 18.78
N ASP A 28 21.82 40.78 18.36
CA ASP A 28 20.36 40.68 18.34
C ASP A 28 20.02 39.72 17.21
N ASP A 29 20.01 38.42 17.50
CA ASP A 29 19.48 37.43 16.56
C ASP A 29 18.01 37.81 16.28
N PRO A 30 17.64 38.10 15.02
CA PRO A 30 16.24 38.24 14.70
C PRO A 30 15.61 36.88 14.93
N VAL A 31 14.65 36.81 15.86
CA VAL A 31 13.72 35.69 15.94
C VAL A 31 13.11 35.54 14.56
N ASN A 32 13.55 34.53 13.81
CA ASN A 32 12.90 34.11 12.60
C ASN A 32 11.57 33.50 13.02
N THR A 33 10.55 34.34 13.17
CA THR A 33 9.17 33.90 13.06
C THR A 33 8.97 33.53 11.60
N GLY A 34 9.49 32.36 11.21
CA GLY A 34 9.23 31.78 9.91
C GLY A 34 7.73 31.87 9.69
N ASN A 35 7.32 32.50 8.60
CA ASN A 35 5.93 32.54 8.18
C ASN A 35 5.44 31.09 8.11
N ASN A 36 4.76 30.62 9.16
CA ASN A 36 4.02 29.36 9.21
C ASN A 36 2.77 29.50 8.32
N THR A 37 2.98 29.81 7.04
CA THR A 37 1.99 29.48 6.02
C THR A 37 2.01 27.96 5.95
N PRO A 38 0.90 27.27 6.24
CA PRO A 38 0.87 25.83 6.11
C PRO A 38 1.31 25.45 4.69
N ASN A 39 2.19 24.45 4.57
CA ASN A 39 2.55 23.90 3.28
C ASN A 39 1.33 23.16 2.72
N VAL A 40 0.56 23.76 1.81
CA VAL A 40 -0.69 23.18 1.30
C VAL A 40 -0.47 22.52 -0.07
N LEU A 41 -0.94 21.28 -0.19
CA LEU A 41 -1.25 20.61 -1.46
C LEU A 41 -2.75 20.82 -1.72
N ALA A 42 -3.07 21.94 -2.37
CA ALA A 42 -4.46 22.33 -2.58
C ALA A 42 -5.17 21.38 -3.55
N ALA A 43 -6.50 21.46 -3.66
CA ALA A 43 -7.24 20.71 -4.65
C ALA A 43 -6.91 21.19 -6.07
N GLY A 44 -7.17 20.35 -7.05
CA GLY A 44 -7.14 20.65 -8.47
C GLY A 44 -5.96 20.07 -9.22
N THR A 45 -5.92 20.46 -10.49
CA THR A 45 -5.10 19.87 -11.53
C THR A 45 -3.69 20.46 -11.57
N ARG A 46 -2.68 19.62 -11.81
CA ARG A 46 -1.26 20.00 -11.82
C ARG A 46 -0.63 19.65 -13.16
N GLY A 47 -0.56 20.65 -14.02
CA GLY A 47 0.04 20.54 -15.35
C GLY A 47 1.54 20.84 -15.43
N GLN A 48 2.26 20.83 -14.29
CA GLN A 48 3.69 21.10 -14.21
C GLN A 48 4.33 20.26 -13.10
N ASP A 49 5.61 19.94 -13.29
CA ASP A 49 6.40 19.24 -12.27
C ASP A 49 6.46 20.03 -10.96
N ARG A 50 6.39 19.31 -9.84
CA ARG A 50 6.55 19.86 -8.50
C ARG A 50 7.41 18.95 -7.65
N THR A 51 8.47 19.52 -7.09
CA THR A 51 9.25 18.88 -6.04
C THR A 51 8.89 19.49 -4.69
N LEU A 52 8.48 18.65 -3.74
CA LEU A 52 8.25 19.06 -2.35
C LEU A 52 9.59 19.25 -1.63
N SER A 53 9.56 20.03 -0.55
CA SER A 53 10.71 20.17 0.34
C SER A 53 10.77 18.97 1.29
N ALA A 54 11.96 18.40 1.45
CA ALA A 54 12.21 17.35 2.42
C ALA A 54 11.88 17.82 3.85
N ASP A 55 11.69 16.86 4.76
CA ASP A 55 11.48 17.09 6.20
C ASP A 55 10.36 18.08 6.54
N SER A 56 9.41 18.26 5.62
CA SER A 56 8.29 19.19 5.75
C SER A 56 6.98 18.43 5.94
N THR A 57 6.08 19.01 6.74
CA THR A 57 4.68 18.55 6.80
C THR A 57 3.83 19.35 5.83
N TYR A 58 3.13 18.65 4.94
CA TYR A 58 2.14 19.20 4.02
C TYR A 58 0.73 18.86 4.46
N THR A 59 -0.23 19.75 4.21
CA THR A 59 -1.66 19.46 4.32
C THR A 59 -2.24 19.30 2.91
N LEU A 60 -2.85 18.16 2.63
CA LEU A 60 -3.54 17.86 1.38
C LEU A 60 -5.04 18.16 1.56
N THR A 61 -5.60 18.94 0.64
CA THR A 61 -7.01 19.33 0.65
C THR A 61 -7.66 19.01 -0.69
N GLY A 62 -8.74 18.21 -0.71
CA GLY A 62 -9.38 17.75 -1.94
C GLY A 62 -8.48 16.89 -2.83
N PHE A 63 -8.91 16.63 -4.07
CA PHE A 63 -8.13 15.83 -5.02
C PHE A 63 -6.96 16.63 -5.58
N TYR A 64 -5.75 16.09 -5.46
CA TYR A 64 -4.53 16.63 -6.07
C TYR A 64 -4.17 15.78 -7.29
N LEU A 65 -4.49 16.28 -8.48
CA LEU A 65 -4.35 15.54 -9.73
C LEU A 65 -3.00 15.88 -10.38
N VAL A 66 -2.14 14.87 -10.55
CA VAL A 66 -0.88 14.95 -11.30
C VAL A 66 -1.18 14.57 -12.75
N GLU A 67 -1.09 15.53 -13.65
CA GLU A 67 -1.48 15.36 -15.06
C GLU A 67 -0.49 14.54 -15.89
N PRO A 68 -0.89 14.04 -17.07
CA PRO A 68 -0.01 13.32 -17.99
C PRO A 68 1.28 14.08 -18.26
N GLY A 69 2.40 13.35 -18.25
CA GLY A 69 3.72 13.92 -18.52
C GLY A 69 4.29 14.82 -17.41
N THR A 70 3.64 14.91 -16.25
CA THR A 70 4.11 15.71 -15.11
C THR A 70 4.46 14.84 -13.90
N THR A 71 5.28 15.38 -13.02
CA THR A 71 5.82 14.64 -11.86
C THR A 71 5.60 15.39 -10.54
N LEU A 72 5.01 14.71 -9.55
CA LEU A 72 5.08 15.09 -8.15
C LEU A 72 6.22 14.32 -7.47
N THR A 73 7.31 15.02 -7.11
CA THR A 73 8.45 14.45 -6.39
C THR A 73 8.34 14.75 -4.89
N ILE A 74 8.40 13.71 -4.06
CA ILE A 74 8.23 13.74 -2.61
C ILE A 74 9.50 13.14 -1.98
N PRO A 75 10.41 13.97 -1.44
CA PRO A 75 11.65 13.49 -0.83
C PRO A 75 11.41 12.68 0.44
N ALA A 76 12.38 11.83 0.81
CA ALA A 76 12.42 11.12 2.09
C ALA A 76 12.12 12.03 3.30
N GLY A 77 11.48 11.46 4.32
CA GLY A 77 11.09 12.18 5.55
C GLY A 77 9.88 13.12 5.41
N THR A 78 9.33 13.29 4.20
CA THR A 78 8.13 14.13 4.01
C THR A 78 6.90 13.51 4.64
N VAL A 79 6.10 14.33 5.32
CA VAL A 79 4.78 13.95 5.86
C VAL A 79 3.69 14.71 5.11
N ILE A 80 2.71 14.00 4.57
CA ILE A 80 1.53 14.57 3.91
C ILE A 80 0.30 14.17 4.71
N LYS A 81 -0.43 15.16 5.21
CA LYS A 81 -1.65 15.01 6.01
C LYS A 81 -2.89 15.22 5.14
N GLY A 82 -3.61 14.15 4.85
CA GLY A 82 -4.87 14.16 4.11
C GLY A 82 -6.03 14.68 4.94
N SER A 83 -6.69 15.72 4.45
CA SER A 83 -7.98 16.18 4.99
C SER A 83 -9.12 15.27 4.49
N PRO A 84 -10.30 15.25 5.15
CA PRO A 84 -11.47 14.56 4.65
C PRO A 84 -11.82 14.94 3.21
N GLY A 85 -12.10 13.93 2.37
CA GLY A 85 -12.38 14.10 0.95
C GLY A 85 -11.17 14.48 0.08
N SER A 86 -9.95 14.24 0.57
CA SER A 86 -8.70 14.49 -0.18
C SER A 86 -8.02 13.21 -0.64
N ALA A 87 -7.36 13.25 -1.80
CA ALA A 87 -6.62 12.13 -2.36
C ALA A 87 -5.51 12.65 -3.30
N ILE A 88 -4.46 11.86 -3.50
CA ILE A 88 -3.44 12.13 -4.53
C ILE A 88 -3.71 11.21 -5.71
N ILE A 89 -3.85 11.77 -6.91
CA ILE A 89 -4.25 11.03 -8.10
C ILE A 89 -3.22 11.30 -9.20
N ALA A 90 -2.47 10.28 -9.60
CA ALA A 90 -1.76 10.27 -10.87
C ALA A 90 -2.73 9.87 -11.99
N THR A 91 -3.01 10.79 -12.91
CA THR A 91 -4.00 10.53 -13.97
C THR A 91 -3.38 9.76 -15.14
N ARG A 92 -4.19 8.94 -15.82
CA ARG A 92 -3.75 8.18 -17.01
C ARG A 92 -3.18 9.09 -18.09
N GLY A 93 -2.22 8.60 -18.87
CA GLY A 93 -1.65 9.33 -20.00
C GLY A 93 -2.65 9.63 -21.12
N ASP A 94 -2.25 10.49 -22.06
CA ASP A 94 -3.08 10.94 -23.18
C ASP A 94 -2.73 10.29 -24.53
N GLY A 95 -1.88 9.26 -24.50
CA GLY A 95 -1.37 8.54 -25.67
C GLY A 95 -0.13 9.18 -26.31
N THR A 96 0.13 10.46 -26.05
CA THR A 96 1.36 11.17 -26.42
C THR A 96 2.31 11.31 -25.24
N LEU A 97 1.77 11.57 -24.05
CA LEU A 97 2.50 11.69 -22.80
C LEU A 97 2.30 10.43 -21.94
N PRO A 98 3.30 10.04 -21.12
CA PRO A 98 3.10 9.02 -20.10
C PRO A 98 2.06 9.50 -19.08
N SER A 99 1.58 8.56 -18.27
CA SER A 99 0.74 8.91 -17.11
C SER A 99 1.43 9.88 -16.16
N GLY A 100 0.62 10.59 -15.36
CA GLY A 100 1.15 11.44 -14.29
C GLY A 100 1.98 10.62 -13.32
N GLN A 101 3.07 11.21 -12.80
CA GLN A 101 4.06 10.47 -12.01
C GLN A 101 4.08 10.91 -10.55
N ILE A 102 3.96 9.96 -9.62
CA ILE A 102 4.25 10.17 -8.20
C ILE A 102 5.60 9.52 -7.90
N ILE A 103 6.59 10.32 -7.54
CA ILE A 103 7.92 9.85 -7.15
C ILE A 103 8.08 10.12 -5.64
N ALA A 104 7.78 9.13 -4.81
CA ALA A 104 7.98 9.16 -3.37
C ALA A 104 9.09 8.16 -3.00
N GLU A 105 10.28 8.69 -2.71
CA GLU A 105 11.48 7.87 -2.47
C GLU A 105 11.98 8.11 -1.04
N GLY A 106 11.34 7.42 -0.09
CA GLY A 106 11.77 7.35 1.30
C GLY A 106 12.97 6.43 1.52
N THR A 107 13.36 6.28 2.78
CA THR A 107 14.34 5.27 3.22
C THR A 107 13.81 4.49 4.42
N SER A 108 14.51 3.43 4.82
CA SER A 108 14.19 2.68 6.04
C SER A 108 14.12 3.56 7.28
N ASP A 109 14.94 4.62 7.32
CA ASP A 109 15.08 5.50 8.48
C ASP A 109 14.21 6.76 8.36
N ASN A 110 13.88 7.16 7.13
CA ASN A 110 13.10 8.37 6.82
C ASN A 110 12.04 8.03 5.74
N PRO A 111 11.01 7.25 6.08
CA PRO A 111 9.95 6.93 5.12
C PRO A 111 9.17 8.19 4.72
N VAL A 112 8.55 8.18 3.54
CA VAL A 112 7.50 9.14 3.19
C VAL A 112 6.21 8.69 3.85
N VAL A 113 5.51 9.60 4.52
CA VAL A 113 4.29 9.29 5.28
C VAL A 113 3.10 10.06 4.72
N PHE A 114 2.11 9.34 4.21
CA PHE A 114 0.80 9.86 3.88
C PHE A 114 -0.16 9.42 4.99
N THR A 115 -0.78 10.35 5.71
CA THR A 115 -1.55 10.05 6.93
C THR A 115 -2.70 11.02 7.11
N SER A 116 -3.54 10.79 8.11
CA SER A 116 -4.67 11.66 8.46
C SER A 116 -4.23 13.03 8.98
N ASP A 117 -5.00 14.08 8.68
CA ASP A 117 -4.86 15.40 9.28
C ASP A 117 -5.35 15.49 10.73
N ARG A 118 -6.05 14.46 11.22
CA ARG A 118 -6.52 14.39 12.60
C ARG A 118 -5.35 14.27 13.58
N PRO A 119 -5.51 14.81 14.80
CA PRO A 119 -4.50 14.64 15.83
C PRO A 119 -4.32 13.15 16.19
N GLU A 120 -3.11 12.79 16.60
CA GLU A 120 -2.82 11.47 17.17
C GLU A 120 -3.75 11.20 18.36
N GLY A 121 -4.25 9.97 18.47
CA GLY A 121 -5.34 9.57 19.36
C GLY A 121 -6.75 9.72 18.76
N SER A 122 -6.91 10.43 17.63
CA SER A 122 -8.21 10.59 16.95
C SER A 122 -8.15 10.32 15.46
N ARG A 123 -7.10 9.66 14.97
CA ARG A 123 -7.04 9.16 13.59
C ARG A 123 -7.91 7.93 13.47
N ASP A 124 -8.52 7.74 12.32
CA ASP A 124 -9.34 6.55 12.08
C ASP A 124 -9.28 6.19 10.60
N ARG A 125 -9.67 4.95 10.31
CA ARG A 125 -9.86 4.48 8.95
C ARG A 125 -10.75 5.47 8.20
N GLY A 126 -10.36 5.75 6.97
CA GLY A 126 -11.05 6.62 6.05
C GLY A 126 -11.19 8.08 6.41
N ASN A 127 -10.18 8.60 7.12
CA ASN A 127 -10.07 10.04 7.34
C ASN A 127 -9.74 10.83 6.06
N TRP A 128 -9.19 10.17 5.04
CA TRP A 128 -8.88 10.73 3.73
C TRP A 128 -8.88 9.60 2.67
N GLY A 129 -8.83 9.93 1.39
CA GLY A 129 -9.02 8.99 0.29
C GLY A 129 -7.90 7.95 0.16
N GLY A 130 -6.65 8.37 0.07
CA GLY A 130 -5.52 7.50 -0.27
C GLY A 130 -4.79 7.97 -1.52
N ILE A 131 -4.10 7.04 -2.18
CA ILE A 131 -3.33 7.30 -3.40
C ILE A 131 -3.91 6.49 -4.55
N VAL A 132 -4.14 7.14 -5.68
CA VAL A 132 -4.57 6.50 -6.93
C VAL A 132 -3.52 6.73 -8.00
N MET A 133 -3.12 5.65 -8.68
CA MET A 133 -2.24 5.70 -9.84
C MET A 133 -2.99 5.09 -11.02
N SER A 134 -3.29 5.92 -12.02
CA SER A 134 -3.94 5.49 -13.26
C SER A 134 -2.94 5.46 -14.40
N GLY A 135 -2.89 4.33 -15.10
CA GLY A 135 -1.96 4.03 -16.17
C GLY A 135 -2.62 3.73 -17.51
N LEU A 136 -1.79 3.33 -18.47
CA LEU A 136 -2.17 2.95 -19.84
C LEU A 136 -1.94 1.45 -20.15
N SER A 137 -1.72 0.61 -19.12
CA SER A 137 -1.56 -0.84 -19.32
C SER A 137 -2.88 -1.50 -19.71
N ASP A 138 -2.82 -2.80 -19.99
CA ASP A 138 -3.96 -3.67 -20.22
C ASP A 138 -4.87 -3.85 -19.01
N LEU A 139 -6.11 -4.22 -19.30
CA LEU A 139 -7.17 -4.62 -18.41
C LEU A 139 -8.22 -5.34 -19.27
N ASN A 140 -9.08 -6.13 -18.65
CA ASN A 140 -10.06 -6.95 -19.37
C ASN A 140 -11.45 -6.30 -19.51
N VAL A 141 -11.56 -5.02 -19.17
CA VAL A 141 -12.78 -4.24 -19.40
C VAL A 141 -13.00 -4.08 -20.91
N PRO A 142 -14.19 -4.45 -21.45
CA PRO A 142 -14.48 -4.29 -22.87
C PRO A 142 -14.25 -2.86 -23.37
N GLY A 143 -13.45 -2.73 -24.42
CA GLY A 143 -13.03 -1.42 -24.95
C GLY A 143 -11.71 -0.90 -24.38
N GLY A 144 -11.13 -1.57 -23.38
CA GLY A 144 -9.78 -1.32 -22.88
C GLY A 144 -9.65 -0.08 -21.99
N PHE A 145 -10.75 0.43 -21.42
CA PHE A 145 -10.71 1.53 -20.45
C PHE A 145 -11.74 1.33 -19.35
N GLY A 146 -11.39 1.78 -18.14
CA GLY A 146 -12.27 1.80 -16.97
C GLY A 146 -12.49 3.22 -16.46
N VAL A 147 -13.50 3.38 -15.60
CA VAL A 147 -13.71 4.61 -14.82
C VAL A 147 -13.37 4.27 -13.39
N GLY A 148 -12.37 4.95 -12.83
CA GLY A 148 -11.92 4.72 -11.47
C GLY A 148 -12.99 5.10 -10.47
N GLU A 149 -13.12 4.28 -9.44
CA GLU A 149 -14.01 4.51 -8.32
C GLU A 149 -13.66 5.81 -7.57
N GLY A 150 -14.62 6.32 -6.81
CA GLY A 150 -14.53 7.61 -6.13
C GLY A 150 -14.44 8.82 -7.06
N GLY A 151 -14.67 8.65 -8.36
CA GLY A 151 -14.61 9.74 -9.34
C GLY A 151 -13.19 10.21 -9.64
N VAL A 152 -12.21 9.31 -9.57
CA VAL A 152 -10.77 9.60 -9.76
C VAL A 152 -10.33 9.64 -11.23
N GLY A 153 -11.29 9.49 -12.16
CA GLY A 153 -11.08 9.64 -13.60
C GLY A 153 -10.93 8.31 -14.33
N GLU A 154 -10.68 8.40 -15.64
CA GLU A 154 -10.55 7.21 -16.49
C GLU A 154 -9.14 6.61 -16.41
N TYR A 155 -9.02 5.31 -16.71
CA TYR A 155 -7.75 4.59 -16.79
C TYR A 155 -7.77 3.55 -17.92
N GLY A 156 -6.62 2.96 -18.23
CA GLY A 156 -6.46 2.03 -19.35
C GLY A 156 -6.22 2.74 -20.69
N TYR A 157 -5.95 1.95 -21.72
CA TYR A 157 -5.49 2.40 -23.04
C TYR A 157 -6.62 2.79 -24.00
N GLY A 158 -7.82 2.28 -23.76
CA GLY A 158 -8.99 2.37 -24.63
C GLY A 158 -9.42 3.81 -24.92
N GLY A 159 -9.94 4.03 -26.13
CA GLY A 159 -10.37 5.35 -26.61
C GLY A 159 -9.23 6.28 -27.04
N ILE A 160 -8.01 6.07 -26.53
CA ILE A 160 -6.83 6.91 -26.80
C ILE A 160 -5.80 6.14 -27.63
N LEU A 161 -5.57 4.87 -27.32
CA LEU A 161 -4.62 3.98 -27.98
C LEU A 161 -5.35 2.77 -28.58
N SER A 162 -4.79 2.24 -29.67
CA SER A 162 -5.27 0.99 -30.28
C SER A 162 -4.77 -0.27 -29.59
N SER A 163 -3.79 -0.14 -28.69
CA SER A 163 -3.16 -1.23 -27.95
C SER A 163 -2.66 -0.74 -26.59
N PRO A 164 -2.61 -1.62 -25.57
CA PRO A 164 -2.10 -1.26 -24.25
C PRO A 164 -0.61 -0.88 -24.29
N LYS A 165 -0.20 -0.01 -23.36
CA LYS A 165 1.17 0.38 -23.13
C LYS A 165 1.67 -0.21 -21.81
N MET A 166 2.12 -1.47 -21.88
CA MET A 166 2.53 -2.23 -20.69
C MET A 166 3.69 -1.58 -19.92
N ASP A 167 4.55 -0.82 -20.61
CA ASP A 167 5.69 -0.12 -20.02
C ASP A 167 5.38 1.32 -19.59
N ASP A 168 4.09 1.71 -19.56
CA ASP A 168 3.68 3.00 -19.02
C ASP A 168 4.14 3.15 -17.55
N ASN A 169 4.55 4.37 -17.21
CA ASN A 169 5.21 4.65 -15.94
C ASN A 169 4.46 5.75 -15.19
N SER A 170 3.78 5.36 -14.12
CA SER A 170 3.03 6.24 -13.22
C SER A 170 3.88 6.69 -12.01
N GLY A 171 5.17 6.36 -11.96
CA GLY A 171 6.12 6.85 -10.97
C GLY A 171 6.83 5.76 -10.17
N ARG A 172 7.26 6.11 -8.95
CA ARG A 172 7.97 5.24 -8.02
C ARG A 172 7.53 5.49 -6.59
N LEU A 173 7.05 4.47 -5.89
CA LEU A 173 6.81 4.49 -4.46
C LEU A 173 7.82 3.55 -3.79
N ARG A 174 8.67 4.12 -2.93
CA ARG A 174 9.65 3.37 -2.15
C ARG A 174 9.73 3.85 -0.71
N TYR A 175 9.67 2.92 0.26
CA TYR A 175 9.64 3.24 1.70
C TYR A 175 8.55 4.27 2.03
N CYS A 176 7.31 3.91 1.72
CA CYS A 176 6.14 4.76 1.89
C CYS A 176 5.16 4.12 2.89
N ARG A 177 4.54 4.95 3.74
CA ARG A 177 3.41 4.56 4.58
C ARG A 177 2.18 5.35 4.14
N ILE A 178 1.09 4.65 3.87
CA ILE A 178 -0.22 5.20 3.57
C ILE A 178 -1.15 4.77 4.71
N GLU A 179 -1.49 5.71 5.58
CA GLU A 179 -2.13 5.43 6.85
C GLU A 179 -3.51 6.11 6.95
N TYR A 180 -4.48 5.46 7.57
CA TYR A 180 -5.79 6.05 7.90
C TYR A 180 -6.56 6.56 6.67
N GLY A 181 -6.23 6.00 5.50
CA GLY A 181 -6.84 6.27 4.21
C GLY A 181 -8.09 5.43 3.99
N GLY A 182 -8.56 5.36 2.75
CA GLY A 182 -9.82 4.72 2.41
C GLY A 182 -10.94 5.75 2.36
N THR A 183 -11.82 5.79 1.37
CA THR A 183 -13.03 6.60 1.51
C THR A 183 -14.18 5.93 0.82
N ARG A 184 -15.17 5.57 1.63
CA ARG A 184 -16.44 5.06 1.13
C ARG A 184 -17.31 6.17 0.58
N ILE A 185 -17.42 6.26 -0.75
CA ILE A 185 -18.21 7.31 -1.42
C ILE A 185 -19.67 6.85 -1.59
N ALA A 186 -19.87 5.60 -2.01
CA ALA A 186 -21.16 4.91 -1.98
C ALA A 186 -20.92 3.43 -1.64
N ALA A 187 -21.93 2.57 -1.75
CA ALA A 187 -21.67 1.13 -1.72
C ALA A 187 -21.04 0.70 -3.05
N ASP A 188 -19.96 -0.07 -3.00
CA ASP A 188 -19.22 -0.61 -4.16
C ASP A 188 -18.70 0.53 -5.07
N ASN A 189 -18.25 1.61 -4.44
CA ASN A 189 -17.61 2.77 -5.04
C ASN A 189 -16.80 3.50 -3.96
N GLU A 190 -15.52 3.15 -3.87
CA GLU A 190 -14.65 3.57 -2.78
C GLU A 190 -13.26 4.00 -3.31
N ILE A 191 -12.46 4.65 -2.47
CA ILE A 191 -11.03 4.90 -2.74
C ILE A 191 -10.25 4.08 -1.72
N ASN A 192 -9.25 3.32 -2.17
CA ASN A 192 -8.46 2.40 -1.35
C ASN A 192 -7.22 3.06 -0.75
N GLY A 193 -6.42 2.28 -0.02
CA GLY A 193 -5.12 2.74 0.46
C GLY A 193 -4.21 3.11 -0.71
N LEU A 194 -3.91 2.13 -1.56
CA LEU A 194 -3.24 2.33 -2.84
C LEU A 194 -4.03 1.65 -3.97
N THR A 195 -4.70 2.45 -4.79
CA THR A 195 -5.41 1.99 -5.99
C THR A 195 -4.49 2.03 -7.21
N LEU A 196 -4.39 0.91 -7.91
CA LEU A 196 -3.51 0.71 -9.07
C LEU A 196 -4.36 0.38 -10.30
N ASN A 197 -4.74 1.43 -11.03
CA ASN A 197 -5.63 1.39 -12.17
C ASN A 197 -4.84 1.22 -13.48
N ALA A 198 -4.81 0.01 -14.04
CA ALA A 198 -4.07 -0.34 -15.26
C ALA A 198 -2.62 0.19 -15.27
N VAL A 199 -1.92 0.08 -14.14
CA VAL A 199 -0.56 0.58 -13.97
C VAL A 199 0.43 -0.34 -14.71
N GLY A 200 1.31 0.26 -15.50
CA GLY A 200 2.31 -0.46 -16.29
C GLY A 200 3.55 -0.86 -15.48
N ASN A 201 4.27 -1.85 -16.00
CA ASN A 201 5.52 -2.39 -15.43
C ASN A 201 6.73 -1.44 -15.53
N GLY A 202 6.56 -0.25 -16.12
CA GLY A 202 7.51 0.86 -16.01
C GLY A 202 7.48 1.54 -14.63
N THR A 203 6.45 1.28 -13.82
CA THR A 203 6.25 1.82 -12.47
C THR A 203 6.96 0.95 -11.42
N THR A 204 7.46 1.57 -10.34
CA THR A 204 8.09 0.84 -9.21
C THR A 204 7.25 0.96 -7.95
N ILE A 205 6.84 -0.16 -7.35
CA ILE A 205 6.16 -0.21 -6.05
C ILE A 205 6.94 -1.15 -5.13
N GLU A 206 7.72 -0.60 -4.21
CA GLU A 206 8.56 -1.39 -3.31
C GLU A 206 8.55 -0.84 -1.88
N TYR A 207 8.55 -1.67 -0.83
CA TYR A 207 8.57 -1.17 0.56
C TYR A 207 7.43 -0.17 0.81
N VAL A 208 6.21 -0.58 0.50
CA VAL A 208 5.00 0.24 0.73
C VAL A 208 4.14 -0.43 1.78
N GLN A 209 3.69 0.36 2.74
CA GLN A 209 2.73 -0.07 3.73
C GLN A 209 1.42 0.68 3.54
N THR A 210 0.31 -0.05 3.53
CA THR A 210 -1.02 0.49 3.81
C THR A 210 -1.46 0.05 5.21
N HIS A 211 -1.99 1.00 5.97
CA HIS A 211 -2.26 0.81 7.39
C HIS A 211 -3.56 1.48 7.80
N MET A 212 -4.46 0.73 8.45
CA MET A 212 -5.73 1.23 8.96
C MET A 212 -6.53 1.91 7.84
N ILE A 213 -6.76 1.20 6.73
CA ILE A 213 -7.56 1.70 5.61
C ILE A 213 -9.04 1.33 5.81
N ALA A 214 -9.98 2.21 5.45
CA ALA A 214 -11.43 1.96 5.59
C ALA A 214 -12.02 1.00 4.53
N ASP A 215 -11.17 0.50 3.66
CA ASP A 215 -11.47 -0.35 2.52
C ASP A 215 -10.21 -1.17 2.22
N ASP A 216 -9.90 -1.49 0.97
CA ASP A 216 -8.75 -2.33 0.67
C ASP A 216 -7.42 -1.63 0.90
N GLY A 217 -6.44 -2.41 1.37
CA GLY A 217 -5.08 -1.93 1.55
C GLY A 217 -4.45 -1.57 0.21
N PHE A 218 -4.47 -2.53 -0.71
CA PHE A 218 -3.98 -2.40 -2.08
C PHE A 218 -5.02 -3.01 -3.00
N GLU A 219 -5.33 -2.33 -4.09
CA GLU A 219 -6.25 -2.85 -5.07
C GLU A 219 -5.71 -2.62 -6.48
N TRP A 220 -5.68 -3.69 -7.27
CA TRP A 220 -5.31 -3.66 -8.68
C TRP A 220 -6.54 -3.81 -9.56
N PHE A 221 -6.73 -2.83 -10.43
CA PHE A 221 -7.71 -2.90 -11.51
C PHE A 221 -6.96 -3.05 -12.84
N GLY A 222 -6.62 -4.29 -13.18
CA GLY A 222 -5.79 -4.59 -14.34
C GLY A 222 -4.33 -4.14 -14.19
N GLY A 223 -3.60 -4.16 -15.31
CA GLY A 223 -2.22 -3.73 -15.41
C GLY A 223 -1.17 -4.81 -15.20
N THR A 224 0.08 -4.41 -15.37
CA THR A 224 1.27 -5.28 -15.40
C THR A 224 2.30 -4.91 -14.33
N VAL A 225 2.01 -3.92 -13.47
CA VAL A 225 2.97 -3.43 -12.47
C VAL A 225 3.44 -4.55 -11.55
N ASN A 226 4.77 -4.64 -11.39
CA ASN A 226 5.37 -5.55 -10.42
C ASN A 226 5.49 -4.84 -9.08
N ALA A 227 5.35 -5.58 -7.98
CA ALA A 227 5.48 -5.03 -6.63
C ALA A 227 6.22 -5.97 -5.69
N LYS A 228 6.99 -5.42 -4.74
CA LYS A 228 7.64 -6.25 -3.72
C LYS A 228 7.81 -5.57 -2.38
N TYR A 229 7.89 -6.35 -1.30
CA TYR A 229 7.99 -5.83 0.07
C TYR A 229 6.77 -4.95 0.42
N LEU A 230 5.57 -5.51 0.32
CA LEU A 230 4.32 -4.81 0.64
C LEU A 230 3.79 -5.24 2.01
N VAL A 231 3.29 -4.28 2.78
CA VAL A 231 2.64 -4.52 4.06
C VAL A 231 1.23 -3.97 4.03
N SER A 232 0.25 -4.81 4.31
CA SER A 232 -1.15 -4.40 4.43
C SER A 232 -1.62 -4.74 5.84
N SER A 233 -2.11 -3.75 6.58
CA SER A 233 -2.28 -3.91 8.03
C SER A 233 -3.50 -3.21 8.62
N GLY A 234 -4.38 -4.00 9.24
CA GLY A 234 -5.55 -3.51 9.97
C GLY A 234 -6.56 -2.80 9.09
N ASN A 235 -6.80 -3.24 7.86
CA ASN A 235 -7.81 -2.62 7.00
C ASN A 235 -9.23 -3.07 7.42
N ASP A 236 -10.25 -2.29 7.04
CA ASP A 236 -11.64 -2.68 7.28
C ASP A 236 -12.06 -3.88 6.41
N ASP A 237 -11.61 -3.87 5.15
CA ASP A 237 -11.93 -4.90 4.15
C ASP A 237 -10.69 -5.74 3.81
N ASP A 238 -10.32 -5.87 2.52
CA ASP A 238 -9.29 -6.80 2.08
C ASP A 238 -7.88 -6.22 2.18
N ALA A 239 -6.90 -7.11 2.35
CA ALA A 239 -5.52 -6.68 2.44
C ALA A 239 -4.94 -6.39 1.04
N PHE A 240 -5.25 -7.26 0.08
CA PHE A 240 -4.86 -7.18 -1.33
C PHE A 240 -6.04 -7.65 -2.19
N ASP A 241 -6.62 -6.75 -2.99
CA ASP A 241 -7.62 -7.11 -4.01
C ASP A 241 -7.00 -7.04 -5.41
N MET A 242 -7.20 -8.08 -6.23
CA MET A 242 -6.68 -8.16 -7.59
C MET A 242 -7.78 -8.51 -8.58
N ASP A 243 -8.02 -7.58 -9.50
CA ASP A 243 -9.15 -7.60 -10.39
C ASP A 243 -8.80 -7.14 -11.82
N LEU A 244 -9.80 -7.24 -12.70
CA LEU A 244 -9.83 -6.70 -14.06
C LEU A 244 -8.63 -7.08 -14.95
N GLY A 245 -8.10 -8.29 -14.78
CA GLY A 245 -7.07 -8.83 -15.65
C GLY A 245 -5.64 -8.58 -15.18
N PHE A 246 -5.43 -8.19 -13.91
CA PHE A 246 -4.09 -7.92 -13.39
C PHE A 246 -3.14 -9.11 -13.56
N ASN A 247 -1.95 -8.86 -14.13
CA ASN A 247 -1.02 -9.91 -14.56
C ASN A 247 0.46 -9.62 -14.21
N GLY A 248 0.72 -8.83 -13.17
CA GLY A 248 2.06 -8.53 -12.67
C GLY A 248 2.70 -9.61 -11.76
N ASP A 249 3.94 -9.35 -11.33
CA ASP A 249 4.68 -10.14 -10.35
C ASP A 249 4.68 -9.45 -8.97
N CYS A 250 4.29 -10.18 -7.93
CA CYS A 250 4.24 -9.71 -6.55
C CYS A 250 5.08 -10.61 -5.62
N GLN A 251 6.01 -10.05 -4.84
CA GLN A 251 6.83 -10.87 -3.92
C GLN A 251 7.12 -10.22 -2.56
N TYR A 252 7.13 -11.02 -1.49
CA TYR A 252 7.30 -10.55 -0.10
C TYR A 252 6.14 -9.65 0.36
N LEU A 253 4.97 -10.26 0.49
CA LEU A 253 3.72 -9.59 0.86
C LEU A 253 3.34 -10.00 2.28
N PHE A 254 3.14 -9.03 3.17
CA PHE A 254 2.76 -9.27 4.56
C PHE A 254 1.39 -8.68 4.87
N VAL A 255 0.48 -9.51 5.36
CA VAL A 255 -0.83 -9.13 5.88
C VAL A 255 -0.86 -9.31 7.39
N MET A 256 -1.21 -8.24 8.10
CA MET A 256 -1.48 -8.27 9.54
C MET A 256 -2.85 -7.62 9.79
N GLN A 257 -3.90 -8.43 9.85
CA GLN A 257 -5.25 -7.92 10.08
C GLN A 257 -5.48 -7.58 11.57
N ALA A 258 -6.36 -6.61 11.82
CA ALA A 258 -6.73 -6.21 13.17
C ALA A 258 -7.92 -7.03 13.69
N ASP A 259 -8.05 -7.15 15.00
CA ASP A 259 -9.09 -7.95 15.67
C ASP A 259 -10.46 -7.25 15.75
N ASP A 260 -10.53 -5.98 15.35
CA ASP A 260 -11.76 -5.18 15.36
C ASP A 260 -12.49 -5.21 14.01
N LYS A 261 -11.73 -5.11 12.92
CA LYS A 261 -12.18 -5.00 11.53
C LYS A 261 -11.16 -5.63 10.60
N ALA A 262 -11.66 -6.42 9.66
CA ALA A 262 -10.91 -7.14 8.62
C ALA A 262 -11.89 -7.97 7.78
N ASP A 263 -11.56 -8.26 6.52
CA ASP A 263 -12.17 -9.36 5.76
C ASP A 263 -11.13 -10.39 5.30
N ARG A 264 -10.53 -10.27 4.10
CA ARG A 264 -9.62 -11.25 3.52
C ARG A 264 -8.16 -10.82 3.57
N GLY A 265 -7.27 -11.80 3.51
CA GLY A 265 -5.88 -11.55 3.16
C GLY A 265 -5.73 -11.21 1.68
N PHE A 266 -6.45 -11.93 0.83
CA PHE A 266 -6.58 -11.65 -0.60
C PHE A 266 -8.02 -11.90 -1.05
N GLU A 267 -8.57 -10.99 -1.84
CA GLU A 267 -9.72 -11.22 -2.71
C GLU A 267 -9.27 -11.09 -4.17
N VAL A 268 -9.72 -12.01 -5.03
CA VAL A 268 -9.22 -12.07 -6.41
C VAL A 268 -10.32 -12.50 -7.36
N ASN A 269 -10.62 -11.66 -8.35
CA ASN A 269 -11.50 -11.97 -9.47
C ASN A 269 -10.78 -11.78 -10.80
N ASN A 270 -11.26 -12.43 -11.85
CA ASN A 270 -10.96 -11.97 -13.21
C ASN A 270 -11.65 -10.62 -13.47
N ASP A 271 -12.95 -10.60 -13.15
CA ASP A 271 -13.86 -9.47 -13.17
C ASP A 271 -15.09 -9.85 -12.34
N GLY A 272 -15.96 -8.88 -12.03
CA GLY A 272 -17.15 -9.10 -11.20
C GLY A 272 -18.15 -10.13 -11.74
N ASP A 273 -18.15 -10.41 -13.05
CA ASP A 273 -19.01 -11.42 -13.67
C ASP A 273 -18.34 -12.80 -13.78
N GLY A 274 -17.04 -12.89 -13.47
CA GLY A 274 -16.22 -14.07 -13.73
C GLY A 274 -16.20 -14.47 -15.20
N SER A 275 -16.13 -13.48 -16.09
CA SER A 275 -16.20 -13.67 -17.55
C SER A 275 -14.95 -14.36 -18.11
N ASP A 276 -14.97 -14.68 -19.41
CA ASP A 276 -13.81 -15.18 -20.16
C ASP A 276 -13.00 -14.06 -20.83
N ASN A 277 -13.21 -12.79 -20.44
CA ASN A 277 -12.49 -11.66 -21.00
C ASN A 277 -10.98 -11.76 -20.69
N GLU A 278 -10.18 -11.43 -21.70
CA GLU A 278 -8.72 -11.39 -21.61
C GLU A 278 -8.21 -9.94 -21.47
N PRO A 279 -7.07 -9.70 -20.79
CA PRO A 279 -6.25 -10.68 -20.08
C PRO A 279 -6.93 -11.25 -18.82
N TYR A 280 -6.54 -12.45 -18.40
CA TYR A 280 -7.04 -13.01 -17.14
C TYR A 280 -6.28 -12.43 -15.94
N THR A 281 -6.95 -12.19 -14.81
CA THR A 281 -6.26 -11.94 -13.55
C THR A 281 -5.44 -13.18 -13.19
N SER A 282 -4.13 -13.07 -13.34
CA SER A 282 -3.21 -14.22 -13.38
C SER A 282 -1.81 -13.90 -12.85
N ALA A 283 -1.74 -12.91 -11.97
CA ALA A 283 -0.50 -12.48 -11.33
C ALA A 283 0.28 -13.65 -10.69
N ARG A 284 1.60 -13.54 -10.69
CA ARG A 284 2.50 -14.48 -10.01
C ARG A 284 2.85 -13.89 -8.65
N VAL A 285 2.47 -14.60 -7.60
CA VAL A 285 2.66 -14.15 -6.22
C VAL A 285 3.58 -15.12 -5.47
N ALA A 286 4.60 -14.62 -4.80
CA ALA A 286 5.47 -15.46 -3.97
C ALA A 286 5.80 -14.84 -2.62
N ASN A 287 6.10 -15.71 -1.64
CA ASN A 287 6.56 -15.29 -0.32
C ASN A 287 5.53 -14.39 0.37
N VAL A 288 4.41 -14.99 0.77
CA VAL A 288 3.30 -14.27 1.39
C VAL A 288 3.14 -14.73 2.84
N THR A 289 3.00 -13.82 3.79
CA THR A 289 2.55 -14.17 5.14
C THR A 289 1.23 -13.47 5.45
N ILE A 290 0.20 -14.23 5.81
CA ILE A 290 -1.11 -13.74 6.21
C ILE A 290 -1.40 -14.14 7.65
N ILE A 291 -1.65 -13.13 8.48
CA ILE A 291 -2.17 -13.28 9.84
C ILE A 291 -3.52 -12.57 9.86
N GLY A 292 -4.61 -13.34 9.94
CA GLY A 292 -5.96 -12.79 10.06
C GLY A 292 -6.18 -12.13 11.44
N GLY A 293 -7.28 -11.40 11.60
CA GLY A 293 -7.63 -10.71 12.85
C GLY A 293 -8.50 -11.56 13.78
N ASP A 294 -9.41 -12.33 13.17
CA ASP A 294 -10.37 -13.24 13.79
C ASP A 294 -10.48 -14.51 12.95
N ASP A 295 -10.07 -15.63 13.54
CA ASP A 295 -10.06 -16.94 12.88
C ASP A 295 -11.44 -17.50 12.59
N THR A 296 -12.54 -16.82 12.95
CA THR A 296 -13.91 -17.24 12.63
C THR A 296 -14.56 -16.44 11.51
N LYS A 297 -13.96 -15.30 11.11
CA LYS A 297 -14.56 -14.36 10.16
C LYS A 297 -13.69 -14.07 8.94
N ASN A 298 -12.37 -14.04 9.12
CA ASN A 298 -11.43 -13.70 8.06
C ASN A 298 -11.03 -14.93 7.26
N ASP A 299 -10.82 -14.79 5.95
CA ASP A 299 -10.19 -15.86 5.16
C ASP A 299 -8.82 -15.40 4.67
N GLY A 300 -7.93 -16.34 4.38
CA GLY A 300 -6.62 -16.06 3.80
C GLY A 300 -6.76 -15.66 2.35
N PHE A 301 -6.66 -16.64 1.45
CA PHE A 301 -6.89 -16.44 0.02
C PHE A 301 -8.34 -16.75 -0.35
N TYR A 302 -9.09 -15.74 -0.80
CA TYR A 302 -10.42 -15.89 -1.38
C TYR A 302 -10.32 -15.74 -2.90
N LEU A 303 -10.35 -16.87 -3.61
CA LEU A 303 -10.07 -16.95 -5.04
C LEU A 303 -11.37 -17.21 -5.78
N ARG A 304 -11.85 -16.24 -6.57
CA ARG A 304 -13.14 -16.36 -7.25
C ARG A 304 -13.13 -15.79 -8.67
N GLY A 305 -14.31 -15.75 -9.30
CA GLY A 305 -14.53 -14.99 -10.52
C GLY A 305 -13.61 -15.37 -11.69
N ASN A 306 -13.36 -16.66 -11.95
CA ASN A 306 -12.56 -17.14 -13.09
C ASN A 306 -11.07 -16.72 -13.10
N ASN A 307 -10.50 -16.28 -11.97
CA ASN A 307 -9.08 -15.94 -11.92
C ASN A 307 -8.16 -17.15 -12.14
N ARG A 308 -6.89 -16.87 -12.41
CA ARG A 308 -5.81 -17.83 -12.67
C ARG A 308 -4.53 -17.46 -11.90
N LEU A 309 -4.70 -16.97 -10.67
CA LEU A 309 -3.59 -16.56 -9.80
C LEU A 309 -2.67 -17.75 -9.47
N LYS A 310 -1.37 -17.48 -9.36
CA LYS A 310 -0.37 -18.50 -9.01
C LYS A 310 0.42 -18.06 -7.81
N ILE A 311 0.27 -18.81 -6.71
CA ILE A 311 0.91 -18.49 -5.43
C ILE A 311 1.94 -19.55 -5.06
N TRP A 312 3.13 -19.10 -4.65
CA TRP A 312 4.17 -19.93 -4.05
C TRP A 312 4.55 -19.43 -2.67
N ASN A 313 4.94 -20.34 -1.79
CA ASN A 313 5.64 -19.99 -0.54
C ASN A 313 4.80 -19.09 0.38
N ALA A 314 3.58 -19.50 0.71
CA ALA A 314 2.72 -18.75 1.64
C ALA A 314 2.75 -19.33 3.06
N VAL A 315 2.56 -18.47 4.06
CA VAL A 315 2.23 -18.84 5.44
C VAL A 315 0.92 -18.17 5.78
N VAL A 316 -0.11 -18.93 6.14
CA VAL A 316 -1.45 -18.40 6.41
C VAL A 316 -1.95 -18.91 7.75
N THR A 317 -2.34 -18.01 8.65
CA THR A 317 -2.86 -18.37 9.97
C THR A 317 -3.82 -17.34 10.55
N ASN A 318 -4.49 -17.70 11.65
CA ASN A 318 -5.53 -16.91 12.31
C ASN A 318 -6.68 -16.53 11.38
N VAL A 319 -7.09 -17.46 10.53
CA VAL A 319 -8.19 -17.29 9.55
C VAL A 319 -9.14 -18.48 9.63
N ARG A 320 -10.38 -18.28 9.18
CA ARG A 320 -11.41 -19.32 9.04
C ARG A 320 -11.04 -20.32 7.97
N TYR A 321 -10.76 -19.84 6.76
CA TYR A 321 -10.23 -20.63 5.65
C TYR A 321 -8.86 -20.10 5.22
N ALA A 322 -7.84 -20.96 5.13
CA ALA A 322 -6.54 -20.51 4.61
C ALA A 322 -6.58 -20.28 3.10
N VAL A 323 -7.29 -21.15 2.37
CA VAL A 323 -7.65 -20.94 0.96
C VAL A 323 -9.10 -21.35 0.73
N ALA A 324 -9.86 -20.46 0.12
CA ALA A 324 -11.21 -20.68 -0.33
C ALA A 324 -11.28 -20.41 -1.84
N VAL A 325 -11.73 -21.39 -2.62
CA VAL A 325 -11.99 -21.23 -4.05
C VAL A 325 -13.49 -21.17 -4.28
N ASP A 326 -13.98 -20.09 -4.86
CA ASP A 326 -15.39 -19.83 -5.11
C ASP A 326 -15.68 -19.77 -6.62
N ALA A 327 -16.83 -20.31 -7.00
CA ALA A 327 -17.32 -20.53 -8.36
C ALA A 327 -16.72 -21.72 -9.16
N ASP A 328 -17.57 -22.31 -10.01
CA ASP A 328 -17.24 -23.51 -10.80
C ASP A 328 -16.11 -23.28 -11.81
N ASN A 329 -16.09 -22.13 -12.49
CA ASN A 329 -15.05 -21.79 -13.46
C ASN A 329 -13.69 -21.61 -12.78
N THR A 330 -13.65 -20.96 -11.61
CA THR A 330 -12.44 -20.85 -10.79
C THR A 330 -11.93 -22.22 -10.34
N ASN A 331 -12.83 -23.11 -9.88
CA ASN A 331 -12.46 -24.49 -9.54
C ASN A 331 -11.88 -25.25 -10.74
N GLN A 332 -12.43 -25.05 -11.94
CA GLN A 332 -11.90 -25.68 -13.16
C GLN A 332 -10.49 -25.19 -13.47
N ASN A 333 -10.17 -23.91 -13.23
CA ASN A 333 -8.81 -23.38 -13.39
C ASN A 333 -7.85 -24.06 -12.40
N ALA A 334 -8.29 -24.33 -11.17
CA ALA A 334 -7.49 -25.09 -10.21
C ALA A 334 -7.24 -26.54 -10.66
N VAL A 335 -8.27 -27.22 -11.17
CA VAL A 335 -8.15 -28.59 -11.71
C VAL A 335 -7.21 -28.65 -12.93
N LYS A 336 -7.19 -27.62 -13.77
CA LYS A 336 -6.28 -27.52 -14.92
C LYS A 336 -4.84 -27.17 -14.52
N GLY A 337 -4.63 -26.71 -13.28
CA GLY A 337 -3.33 -26.20 -12.81
C GLY A 337 -3.05 -24.75 -13.25
N ASP A 338 -4.06 -24.03 -13.74
CA ASP A 338 -3.97 -22.61 -14.10
C ASP A 338 -4.07 -21.70 -12.86
N LEU A 339 -4.68 -22.20 -11.78
CA LEU A 339 -4.80 -21.57 -10.46
C LEU A 339 -4.20 -22.49 -9.39
N PHE A 340 -3.32 -21.98 -8.53
CA PHE A 340 -2.80 -22.80 -7.41
C PHE A 340 -2.20 -21.99 -6.27
N VAL A 341 -2.10 -22.65 -5.10
CA VAL A 341 -1.28 -22.25 -3.95
C VAL A 341 -0.34 -23.40 -3.65
N LYS A 342 0.98 -23.18 -3.78
CA LYS A 342 1.99 -24.22 -3.61
C LYS A 342 3.01 -23.85 -2.54
N ASN A 343 3.71 -24.86 -2.05
CA ASN A 343 4.84 -24.74 -1.17
C ASN A 343 4.51 -23.92 0.09
N SER A 344 3.34 -24.15 0.70
CA SER A 344 2.79 -23.26 1.73
C SER A 344 2.48 -23.93 3.06
N LEU A 345 2.50 -23.17 4.14
CA LEU A 345 1.97 -23.54 5.46
C LEU A 345 0.57 -22.94 5.61
N LEU A 346 -0.45 -23.78 5.74
CA LEU A 346 -1.86 -23.38 5.72
C LEU A 346 -2.56 -23.78 7.02
N ASN A 347 -2.97 -22.79 7.80
CA ASN A 347 -3.64 -22.98 9.08
C ASN A 347 -4.98 -22.22 9.14
N GLY A 348 -6.05 -22.86 8.67
CA GLY A 348 -7.43 -22.37 8.84
C GLY A 348 -8.14 -23.06 10.01
N SER A 349 -8.85 -22.30 10.84
CA SER A 349 -9.52 -22.82 12.05
C SER A 349 -10.71 -23.73 11.75
N THR A 350 -11.46 -23.42 10.68
CA THR A 350 -12.58 -24.24 10.22
C THR A 350 -12.06 -25.31 9.28
N ASN A 351 -11.35 -24.88 8.24
CA ASN A 351 -10.68 -25.74 7.27
C ASN A 351 -9.52 -24.97 6.65
N SER A 352 -8.36 -25.59 6.44
CA SER A 352 -7.29 -24.93 5.67
C SER A 352 -7.63 -24.80 4.18
N TYR A 353 -8.54 -25.62 3.65
CA TYR A 353 -8.93 -25.59 2.25
C TYR A 353 -10.42 -25.83 2.06
N ILE A 354 -11.07 -25.02 1.23
CA ILE A 354 -12.49 -25.19 0.89
C ILE A 354 -12.77 -24.78 -0.56
N THR A 355 -13.76 -25.43 -1.20
CA THR A 355 -14.20 -25.10 -2.58
C THR A 355 -15.71 -24.96 -2.65
N ARG A 356 -16.22 -23.99 -3.43
CA ARG A 356 -17.66 -23.82 -3.70
C ARG A 356 -17.99 -24.27 -5.11
N THR A 357 -18.90 -25.24 -5.27
CA THR A 357 -19.38 -25.70 -6.58
C THR A 357 -20.89 -25.65 -6.68
N LYS A 358 -21.46 -25.66 -7.89
CA LYS A 358 -22.91 -25.82 -8.08
C LYS A 358 -23.35 -27.24 -7.76
N VAL A 359 -24.17 -27.36 -6.73
CA VAL A 359 -24.97 -28.55 -6.42
C VAL A 359 -26.44 -28.19 -6.63
N ASP A 360 -27.14 -28.90 -7.51
CA ASP A 360 -28.54 -28.65 -7.86
C ASP A 360 -28.84 -27.19 -8.25
N GLY A 361 -27.92 -26.56 -8.99
CA GLY A 361 -28.04 -25.16 -9.44
C GLY A 361 -27.76 -24.12 -8.36
N LYS A 362 -27.32 -24.52 -7.16
CA LYS A 362 -26.94 -23.62 -6.06
C LYS A 362 -25.47 -23.79 -5.71
N ASN A 363 -24.78 -22.67 -5.50
CA ASN A 363 -23.40 -22.73 -5.03
C ASN A 363 -23.37 -23.27 -3.59
N THR A 364 -22.69 -24.39 -3.39
CA THR A 364 -22.55 -25.06 -2.11
C THR A 364 -21.07 -25.31 -1.86
N PHE A 365 -20.59 -24.93 -0.67
CA PHE A 365 -19.23 -25.29 -0.27
C PHE A 365 -19.16 -26.78 0.01
N ILE A 366 -18.20 -27.44 -0.61
CA ILE A 366 -17.89 -28.84 -0.38
C ILE A 366 -16.42 -28.97 0.01
N ASP A 367 -16.15 -29.80 1.02
CA ASP A 367 -14.79 -30.14 1.45
C ASP A 367 -14.06 -31.05 0.44
N ALA A 368 -14.75 -31.53 -0.60
CA ALA A 368 -14.37 -32.74 -1.33
C ALA A 368 -13.51 -32.54 -2.60
N ILE A 369 -13.19 -31.33 -3.06
CA ILE A 369 -12.18 -31.12 -4.13
C ILE A 369 -10.78 -30.96 -3.49
N TYR A 370 -10.50 -31.82 -2.51
CA TYR A 370 -9.20 -31.92 -1.86
C TYR A 370 -8.10 -32.36 -2.85
N GLN A 371 -8.47 -33.07 -3.92
CA GLN A 371 -7.51 -33.77 -4.78
C GLN A 371 -6.80 -32.88 -5.81
N ALA A 372 -7.35 -31.72 -6.20
CA ALA A 372 -6.69 -30.86 -7.18
C ALA A 372 -5.67 -29.92 -6.54
N VAL A 373 -5.86 -29.53 -5.26
CA VAL A 373 -5.07 -28.48 -4.59
C VAL A 373 -4.25 -28.98 -3.40
N ALA A 374 -4.63 -30.09 -2.81
CA ALA A 374 -3.76 -30.85 -1.90
C ALA A 374 -3.07 -32.01 -2.64
N ASP A 375 -2.85 -31.86 -3.95
CA ASP A 375 -1.95 -32.73 -4.70
C ASP A 375 -0.59 -32.78 -3.98
N SER A 376 -0.03 -33.99 -3.81
CA SER A 376 1.29 -34.15 -3.21
C SER A 376 2.37 -33.31 -3.91
N ASP A 377 2.15 -32.98 -5.19
CA ASP A 377 3.04 -32.14 -6.00
C ASP A 377 2.96 -30.64 -5.66
N TRP A 378 2.00 -30.21 -4.84
CA TRP A 378 1.85 -28.82 -4.42
C TRP A 378 2.59 -28.53 -3.11
N HIS A 379 3.03 -29.56 -2.39
CA HIS A 379 3.90 -29.45 -1.20
C HIS A 379 3.40 -28.48 -0.11
N ASN A 380 2.08 -28.45 0.12
CA ASN A 380 1.49 -27.69 1.22
C ASN A 380 1.49 -28.51 2.53
N THR A 381 1.71 -27.85 3.65
CA THR A 381 1.60 -28.43 4.99
C THR A 381 0.45 -27.76 5.73
N ILE A 382 -0.41 -28.57 6.37
CA ILE A 382 -1.52 -28.08 7.19
C ILE A 382 -1.11 -28.11 8.67
N GLY A 383 -1.34 -27.00 9.36
CA GLY A 383 -1.13 -26.87 10.80
C GLY A 383 -0.51 -25.54 11.18
N ASP A 384 -0.45 -25.30 12.50
CA ASP A 384 0.09 -24.08 13.08
C ASP A 384 1.53 -23.80 12.62
N PRO A 385 1.81 -22.66 11.96
CA PRO A 385 3.16 -22.31 11.52
C PRO A 385 4.10 -21.93 12.67
N GLN A 386 3.61 -21.84 13.92
CA GLN A 386 4.38 -21.52 15.12
C GLN A 386 5.16 -20.20 14.96
N LEU A 387 4.45 -19.10 14.65
CA LEU A 387 5.07 -17.79 14.47
C LEU A 387 5.68 -17.28 15.77
N ARG A 388 6.75 -16.48 15.67
CA ARG A 388 7.43 -15.91 16.84
C ARG A 388 6.56 -14.90 17.60
N SER A 389 5.82 -14.06 16.89
CA SER A 389 4.83 -13.15 17.46
C SER A 389 3.75 -12.84 16.43
N THR A 390 2.49 -12.98 16.85
CA THR A 390 1.29 -12.50 16.16
C THR A 390 0.71 -11.25 16.84
N ASN A 391 1.48 -10.57 17.70
CA ASN A 391 1.05 -9.32 18.29
C ASN A 391 0.95 -8.25 17.19
N PHE A 392 -0.22 -7.64 17.04
CA PHE A 392 -0.47 -6.61 16.03
C PHE A 392 0.53 -5.46 16.10
N GLU A 393 0.80 -4.94 17.31
CA GLU A 393 1.66 -3.76 17.47
C GLU A 393 3.17 -4.10 17.48
N ASP A 394 3.52 -5.38 17.60
CA ASP A 394 4.91 -5.88 17.60
C ASP A 394 5.00 -7.26 16.93
N PRO A 395 4.77 -7.33 15.60
CA PRO A 395 4.71 -8.59 14.88
C PRO A 395 6.12 -9.14 14.61
N ASP A 396 6.28 -10.45 14.84
CA ASP A 396 7.42 -11.24 14.33
C ASP A 396 6.86 -12.46 13.60
N PRO A 397 6.47 -12.28 12.32
CA PRO A 397 5.76 -13.29 11.54
C PRO A 397 6.67 -14.40 11.00
N ARG A 398 7.91 -14.51 11.49
CA ARG A 398 8.82 -15.60 11.11
C ARG A 398 8.40 -16.90 11.81
N PRO A 399 8.25 -18.01 11.07
CA PRO A 399 8.01 -19.34 11.65
C PRO A 399 9.17 -19.81 12.54
N GLN A 400 8.84 -20.52 13.62
CA GLN A 400 9.81 -21.16 14.51
C GLN A 400 10.20 -22.57 14.02
N ASN A 401 11.26 -23.14 14.62
CA ASN A 401 11.66 -24.54 14.47
C ASN A 401 11.90 -25.04 13.04
N GLY A 402 12.14 -24.14 12.08
CA GLY A 402 12.34 -24.49 10.67
C GLY A 402 11.08 -24.93 9.94
N ALA A 403 9.88 -24.72 10.51
CA ALA A 403 8.61 -25.17 9.96
C ALA A 403 8.38 -24.73 8.51
N ALA A 404 8.95 -23.61 8.09
CA ALA A 404 8.80 -23.05 6.76
C ALA A 404 9.96 -23.30 5.79
N LYS A 405 11.01 -24.06 6.16
CA LYS A 405 12.20 -24.22 5.32
C LYS A 405 12.10 -25.38 4.35
N GLY A 406 12.75 -25.25 3.19
CA GLY A 406 12.90 -26.35 2.23
C GLY A 406 11.60 -26.72 1.51
N ILE A 407 10.62 -25.83 1.54
CA ILE A 407 9.27 -26.08 1.01
C ILE A 407 9.21 -25.84 -0.52
N GLY A 408 10.18 -25.12 -1.10
CA GLY A 408 10.34 -24.96 -2.55
C GLY A 408 10.78 -23.56 -2.95
N THR A 409 11.23 -23.40 -4.21
CA THR A 409 11.68 -22.12 -4.76
C THR A 409 10.65 -21.58 -5.75
N PRO A 410 10.32 -20.27 -5.71
CA PRO A 410 9.49 -19.62 -6.71
C PRO A 410 10.07 -19.78 -8.14
N PRO A 411 9.24 -19.62 -9.20
CA PRO A 411 9.70 -19.74 -10.58
C PRO A 411 10.69 -18.62 -10.97
N SER A 412 11.39 -18.82 -12.09
CA SER A 412 12.29 -17.82 -12.65
C SER A 412 11.58 -16.49 -12.93
N GLY A 413 12.26 -15.39 -12.61
CA GLY A 413 11.73 -14.03 -12.67
C GLY A 413 11.42 -13.46 -11.29
N LEU A 414 11.13 -14.32 -10.32
CA LEU A 414 11.02 -13.96 -8.90
C LEU A 414 12.36 -14.23 -8.17
N GLU A 415 12.58 -13.56 -7.05
CA GLU A 415 13.76 -13.76 -6.23
C GLU A 415 13.77 -15.17 -5.62
N PRO A 416 14.90 -15.90 -5.62
CA PRO A 416 14.97 -17.23 -5.02
C PRO A 416 14.76 -17.17 -3.50
N ALA A 417 13.76 -17.90 -3.00
CA ALA A 417 13.52 -18.09 -1.58
C ALA A 417 13.16 -19.56 -1.32
N ASN A 418 13.95 -20.28 -0.53
CA ASN A 418 13.70 -21.69 -0.19
C ASN A 418 12.97 -21.82 1.16
N TYR A 419 12.03 -20.92 1.41
CA TYR A 419 11.19 -20.91 2.60
C TYR A 419 9.79 -20.37 2.26
N ALA A 420 8.79 -20.80 3.02
CA ALA A 420 7.45 -20.26 2.98
C ALA A 420 7.34 -18.97 3.81
N GLY A 421 6.50 -18.05 3.37
CA GLY A 421 6.26 -16.77 4.03
C GLY A 421 7.03 -15.61 3.41
N ALA A 422 6.66 -14.40 3.80
CA ALA A 422 7.30 -13.15 3.38
C ALA A 422 8.63 -12.88 4.07
N PHE A 423 9.01 -13.68 5.06
CA PHE A 423 10.18 -13.43 5.91
C PHE A 423 11.06 -14.65 5.99
N ASP A 424 12.34 -14.48 5.68
CA ASP A 424 13.35 -15.51 5.93
C ASP A 424 13.39 -15.87 7.43
N PRO A 425 13.12 -17.13 7.82
CA PRO A 425 13.16 -17.55 9.21
C PRO A 425 14.53 -17.32 9.87
N ASP A 426 15.61 -17.27 9.11
CA ASP A 426 16.98 -17.12 9.60
C ASP A 426 17.51 -15.69 9.51
N ALA A 427 16.77 -14.76 8.90
CA ALA A 427 17.21 -13.37 8.83
C ALA A 427 17.39 -12.79 10.24
N SER A 428 18.46 -12.02 10.45
CA SER A 428 18.75 -11.36 11.73
C SER A 428 17.77 -10.22 12.03
N SER A 429 17.15 -9.63 11.00
CA SER A 429 16.19 -8.54 11.10
C SER A 429 15.03 -8.74 10.12
N LEU A 430 13.88 -8.17 10.45
CA LEU A 430 12.74 -8.13 9.53
C LEU A 430 12.93 -6.97 8.53
N TRP A 431 12.59 -7.18 7.26
CA TRP A 431 12.65 -6.11 6.24
C TRP A 431 11.61 -5.01 6.46
N ILE A 432 10.62 -5.24 7.34
CA ILE A 432 9.64 -4.23 7.80
C ILE A 432 10.21 -3.30 8.88
N ALA A 433 11.40 -3.59 9.44
CA ALA A 433 11.96 -2.80 10.53
C ALA A 433 12.37 -1.38 10.10
N GLY A 434 12.13 -0.40 10.97
CA GLY A 434 12.56 1.00 10.79
C GLY A 434 11.52 1.90 10.11
N TRP A 435 10.78 1.38 9.12
CA TRP A 435 9.93 2.22 8.27
C TRP A 435 8.43 1.95 8.36
N THR A 436 8.01 0.81 8.91
CA THR A 436 6.59 0.48 9.09
C THR A 436 6.01 1.06 10.39
N ASN A 437 4.68 1.12 10.48
CA ASN A 437 3.92 1.52 11.67
C ASN A 437 2.82 0.49 11.94
N PHE A 438 2.72 0.01 13.18
CA PHE A 438 1.67 -0.93 13.58
C PHE A 438 0.79 -0.39 14.72
N LYS A 439 0.89 0.90 15.04
CA LYS A 439 0.03 1.53 16.04
C LYS A 439 -1.38 1.72 15.49
N LYS A 440 -2.39 1.25 16.22
CA LYS A 440 -3.79 1.48 15.84
C LYS A 440 -4.19 2.97 15.79
N ASN A 441 -3.46 3.86 16.49
CA ASN A 441 -3.66 5.32 16.45
C ASN A 441 -2.37 6.11 16.69
#